data_AF-A0A286GXM4-F1
#
_entry.id   AF-A0A286GXM4-F1
#
_cell.length_a   1.000
_cell.length_b   1.000
_cell.length_c   1.000
_cell.angle_alpha   90.00
_cell.angle_beta   90.00
_cell.angle_gamma   90.00
#
_symmetry.space_group_name_H-M   'P 1'
#
loop_
_entity.id
_entity.type
_entity.pdbx_description
1 polymer ?
#
loop_
_entity_poly.entity_id
_entity_poly.type
_entity_poly.pdbx_seq_one_letter_code
_entity_poly.pdbx_strand_id
1 'polypeptide(L)'
;MTSAPPRTQPRTRPRIRPGRVTPTTQQQRRLRFQATLAGIRTRAAILPATSVQRRRALQVCGAANLLTALGIRVQVVQPATPWPRERPHRLLVENSAGVFGDLALLVGVPRTAAGWSDVADRVLPVRTTARARLRDVTDAVVCPVRIGFGSATGPLLVPPRTLTEVVELRDLVIEVRLLAALGTEQRAA
;
A
#
# COMPACT_ATOMS: atom_id res chain seq x y z
N MET A 1 17.95 -49.09 -6.86
CA MET A 1 18.56 -47.86 -7.37
C MET A 1 17.45 -46.87 -7.68
N THR A 2 17.11 -45.97 -6.76
CA THR A 2 16.00 -45.01 -6.93
C THR A 2 16.57 -43.63 -7.21
N SER A 3 16.42 -43.17 -8.45
CA SER A 3 16.79 -41.83 -8.91
C SER A 3 15.83 -40.79 -8.33
N ALA A 4 16.34 -39.85 -7.54
CA ALA A 4 15.57 -38.70 -7.06
C ALA A 4 15.33 -37.67 -8.19
N PRO A 5 14.17 -37.01 -8.26
CA PRO A 5 13.86 -36.04 -9.30
C PRO A 5 14.64 -34.72 -9.12
N PRO A 6 14.93 -34.00 -10.23
CA PRO A 6 15.67 -32.75 -10.17
C PRO A 6 14.84 -31.66 -9.46
N ARG A 7 15.42 -31.07 -8.42
CA ARG A 7 14.85 -29.90 -7.74
C ARG A 7 14.87 -28.72 -8.70
N THR A 8 13.70 -28.32 -9.17
CA THR A 8 13.49 -27.06 -9.90
C THR A 8 13.88 -25.89 -8.99
N GLN A 9 15.07 -25.33 -9.19
CA GLN A 9 15.48 -24.12 -8.47
C GLN A 9 14.60 -22.95 -8.92
N PRO A 10 14.02 -22.17 -7.98
CA PRO A 10 13.31 -20.95 -8.34
C PRO A 10 14.29 -19.98 -9.01
N ARG A 11 14.02 -19.63 -10.27
CA ARG A 11 14.80 -18.66 -11.05
C ARG A 11 14.94 -17.35 -10.26
N THR A 12 16.11 -17.12 -9.69
CA THR A 12 16.49 -15.86 -9.07
C THR A 12 16.56 -14.80 -10.16
N ARG A 13 15.55 -13.93 -10.26
CA ARG A 13 15.61 -12.80 -11.20
C ARG A 13 16.82 -11.92 -10.85
N PRO A 14 17.63 -11.51 -11.85
CA PRO A 14 18.76 -10.62 -11.60
C PRO A 14 18.27 -9.31 -10.97
N ARG A 15 18.95 -8.89 -9.90
CA ARG A 15 18.64 -7.68 -9.13
C ARG A 15 19.43 -6.52 -9.75
N ILE A 16 18.74 -5.55 -10.33
CA ILE A 16 19.35 -4.47 -11.14
C ILE A 16 19.19 -3.13 -10.42
N ARG A 17 20.20 -2.26 -10.49
CA ARG A 17 20.09 -0.88 -10.00
C ARG A 17 19.08 -0.11 -10.87
N PRO A 18 18.06 0.54 -10.29
CA PRO A 18 17.06 1.27 -11.05
C PRO A 18 17.69 2.47 -11.77
N GLY A 19 17.17 2.78 -12.96
CA GLY A 19 17.53 4.01 -13.67
C GLY A 19 17.09 5.25 -12.90
N ARG A 20 17.81 6.36 -13.09
CA ARG A 20 17.45 7.67 -12.50
C ARG A 20 16.76 8.58 -13.51
N VAL A 21 15.88 9.43 -13.03
CA VAL A 21 15.25 10.49 -13.85
C VAL A 21 16.08 11.79 -13.81
N THR A 22 15.87 12.67 -14.80
CA THR A 22 16.56 13.97 -14.89
C THR A 22 16.15 14.91 -13.74
N PRO A 23 17.00 15.87 -13.35
CA PRO A 23 16.68 16.84 -12.30
C PRO A 23 15.37 17.60 -12.55
N THR A 24 15.10 17.97 -13.81
CA THR A 24 13.85 18.64 -14.20
C THR A 24 12.62 17.78 -13.90
N THR A 25 12.67 16.48 -14.22
CA THR A 25 11.59 15.55 -13.88
C THR A 25 11.44 15.37 -12.38
N GLN A 26 12.53 15.34 -11.62
CA GLN A 26 12.48 15.25 -10.16
C GLN A 26 11.78 16.48 -9.56
N GLN A 27 12.16 17.68 -9.98
CA GLN A 27 11.54 18.93 -9.53
C GLN A 27 10.05 18.97 -9.89
N GLN A 28 9.69 18.59 -11.12
CA GLN A 28 8.30 18.53 -11.55
C GLN A 28 7.46 17.58 -10.68
N ARG A 29 7.99 16.40 -10.36
CA ARG A 29 7.34 15.43 -9.47
C ARG A 29 7.15 15.98 -8.06
N ARG A 30 8.16 16.64 -7.49
CA ARG A 30 8.06 17.30 -6.18
C ARG A 30 6.96 18.36 -6.17
N LEU A 31 6.93 19.23 -7.17
CA LEU A 31 5.90 20.28 -7.28
C LEU A 31 4.50 19.70 -7.41
N ARG A 32 4.32 18.69 -8.28
CA ARG A 32 3.04 17.98 -8.43
C ARG A 32 2.60 17.33 -7.13
N PHE A 33 3.51 16.70 -6.40
CA PHE A 33 3.21 16.07 -5.12
C PHE A 33 2.73 17.08 -4.08
N GLN A 34 3.45 18.21 -3.95
CA GLN A 34 3.06 19.28 -3.01
C GLN A 34 1.72 19.92 -3.38
N ALA A 35 1.50 20.23 -4.67
CA ALA A 35 0.23 20.74 -5.16
C ALA A 35 -0.92 19.75 -4.89
N THR A 36 -0.69 18.46 -5.12
CA THR A 36 -1.67 17.39 -4.85
C THR A 36 -2.00 17.31 -3.36
N LEU A 37 -0.98 17.33 -2.49
CA LEU A 37 -1.15 17.28 -1.05
C LEU A 37 -1.92 18.50 -0.52
N ALA A 38 -1.60 19.69 -1.02
CA ALA A 38 -2.32 20.92 -0.71
C ALA A 38 -3.79 20.82 -1.14
N GLY A 39 -4.06 20.33 -2.36
CA GLY A 39 -5.43 20.11 -2.85
C GLY A 39 -6.23 19.12 -1.99
N ILE A 40 -5.59 18.03 -1.53
CA ILE A 40 -6.22 17.06 -0.61
C ILE A 40 -6.57 17.73 0.72
N ARG A 41 -5.65 18.52 1.30
CA ARG A 41 -5.88 19.27 2.56
C ARG A 41 -7.06 20.22 2.42
N THR A 42 -7.09 21.02 1.36
CA THR A 42 -8.18 21.97 1.09
C THR A 42 -9.52 21.25 0.98
N ARG A 43 -9.58 20.14 0.21
CA ARG A 43 -10.80 19.33 0.09
C ARG A 43 -11.22 18.74 1.44
N ALA A 44 -10.28 18.23 2.21
CA ALA A 44 -10.56 17.66 3.53
C ALA A 44 -11.12 18.68 4.52
N ALA A 45 -10.69 19.94 4.43
CA ALA A 45 -11.15 21.04 5.27
C ALA A 45 -12.60 21.45 4.98
N ILE A 46 -13.01 21.45 3.71
CA ILE A 46 -14.37 21.84 3.30
C ILE A 46 -15.40 20.71 3.40
N LEU A 47 -14.94 19.45 3.48
CA LEU A 47 -15.83 18.29 3.54
C LEU A 47 -16.54 18.20 4.90
N PRO A 48 -17.87 18.00 4.95
CA PRO A 48 -18.55 17.77 6.22
C PRO A 48 -18.00 16.55 6.97
N ALA A 49 -17.89 16.64 8.30
CA ALA A 49 -17.40 15.52 9.13
C ALA A 49 -18.31 14.29 9.05
N THR A 50 -19.62 14.51 8.84
CA THR A 50 -20.65 13.47 8.76
C THR A 50 -20.59 12.65 7.46
N SER A 51 -19.88 13.14 6.43
CA SER A 51 -19.81 12.49 5.12
C SER A 51 -18.74 11.39 5.05
N VAL A 52 -18.92 10.31 5.83
CA VAL A 52 -17.94 9.20 5.94
C VAL A 52 -17.58 8.61 4.57
N GLN A 53 -18.56 8.35 3.71
CA GLN A 53 -18.32 7.77 2.38
C GLN A 53 -17.49 8.70 1.48
N ARG A 54 -17.78 10.01 1.48
CA ARG A 54 -17.01 10.99 0.68
C ARG A 54 -15.59 11.17 1.20
N ARG A 55 -15.39 11.14 2.52
CA ARG A 55 -14.05 11.20 3.14
C ARG A 55 -13.23 9.95 2.81
N ARG A 56 -13.84 8.76 2.86
CA ARG A 56 -13.20 7.51 2.41
C ARG A 56 -12.82 7.53 0.93
N ALA A 57 -13.71 8.05 0.07
CA ALA A 57 -13.40 8.22 -1.35
C ALA A 57 -12.24 9.21 -1.54
N LEU A 58 -12.21 10.33 -0.80
CA LEU A 58 -11.10 11.27 -0.83
C LEU A 58 -9.78 10.63 -0.36
N GLN A 59 -9.81 9.73 0.62
CA GLN A 59 -8.61 9.03 1.09
C GLN A 59 -8.02 8.13 -0.01
N VAL A 60 -8.85 7.29 -0.63
CA VAL A 60 -8.41 6.39 -1.71
C VAL A 60 -7.90 7.20 -2.91
N CYS A 61 -8.70 8.15 -3.40
CA CYS A 61 -8.33 8.98 -4.55
C CYS A 61 -7.12 9.88 -4.23
N GLY A 62 -7.04 10.40 -3.01
CA GLY A 62 -5.92 11.21 -2.55
C GLY A 62 -4.62 10.41 -2.54
N ALA A 63 -4.64 9.18 -2.00
CA ALA A 63 -3.47 8.30 -2.03
C ALA A 63 -3.04 7.97 -3.46
N ALA A 64 -3.99 7.59 -4.34
CA ALA A 64 -3.70 7.31 -5.74
C ALA A 64 -3.11 8.52 -6.47
N ASN A 65 -3.64 9.72 -6.23
CA ASN A 65 -3.15 10.95 -6.85
C ASN A 65 -1.75 11.33 -6.35
N LEU A 66 -1.45 11.15 -5.06
CA LEU A 66 -0.11 11.40 -4.52
C LEU A 66 0.93 10.46 -5.12
N LEU A 67 0.62 9.17 -5.26
CA LEU A 67 1.49 8.19 -5.91
C LEU A 67 1.68 8.53 -7.41
N THR A 68 0.59 8.92 -8.08
CA THR A 68 0.61 9.31 -9.50
C THR A 68 1.43 10.59 -9.72
N ALA A 69 1.35 11.56 -8.81
CA ALA A 69 2.13 12.80 -8.88
C ALA A 69 3.65 12.53 -8.82
N LEU A 70 4.05 11.45 -8.15
CA LEU A 70 5.43 10.98 -8.07
C LEU A 70 5.83 10.07 -9.24
N GLY A 71 4.89 9.72 -10.12
CA GLY A 71 5.11 8.79 -11.23
C GLY A 71 5.24 7.33 -10.77
N ILE A 72 4.67 6.99 -9.62
CA ILE A 72 4.66 5.63 -9.07
C ILE A 72 3.48 4.86 -9.65
N ARG A 73 3.73 3.61 -10.05
CA ARG A 73 2.67 2.66 -10.41
C ARG A 73 2.40 1.72 -9.24
N VAL A 74 1.14 1.48 -8.94
CA VAL A 74 0.75 0.47 -7.95
C VAL A 74 0.31 -0.78 -8.67
N GLN A 75 0.94 -1.90 -8.36
CA GLN A 75 0.54 -3.22 -8.86
C GLN A 75 -0.09 -4.00 -7.72
N VAL A 76 -1.35 -4.38 -7.87
CA VAL A 76 -2.05 -5.20 -6.87
C VAL A 76 -2.05 -6.64 -7.36
N VAL A 77 -1.45 -7.54 -6.57
CA VAL A 77 -1.49 -8.97 -6.82
C VAL A 77 -2.52 -9.58 -5.89
N GLN A 78 -3.57 -10.12 -6.48
CA GLN A 78 -4.67 -10.76 -5.76
C GLN A 78 -4.23 -12.11 -5.18
N PRO A 79 -4.83 -12.56 -4.07
CA PRO A 79 -4.58 -13.90 -3.54
C PRO A 79 -5.22 -14.93 -4.46
N ALA A 80 -4.67 -16.15 -4.50
CA ALA A 80 -5.28 -17.25 -5.25
C ALA A 80 -6.70 -17.59 -4.74
N THR A 81 -6.91 -17.47 -3.44
CA THR A 81 -8.22 -17.60 -2.80
C THR A 81 -8.71 -16.22 -2.34
N PRO A 82 -9.87 -15.74 -2.81
CA PRO A 82 -10.43 -14.46 -2.38
C PRO A 82 -10.64 -14.40 -0.87
N TRP A 83 -10.47 -13.22 -0.27
CA TRP A 83 -10.78 -13.03 1.14
C TRP A 83 -12.27 -13.19 1.42
N PRO A 84 -12.64 -13.83 2.56
CA PRO A 84 -14.03 -14.19 2.86
C PRO A 84 -14.89 -12.96 3.14
N ARG A 85 -15.81 -12.59 2.25
CA ARG A 85 -16.58 -11.32 2.36
C ARG A 85 -17.56 -11.24 3.54
N GLU A 86 -17.95 -12.39 4.07
CA GLU A 86 -18.98 -12.53 5.10
C GLU A 86 -18.47 -12.31 6.53
N ARG A 87 -17.13 -12.35 6.69
CA ARG A 87 -16.49 -12.16 7.99
C ARG A 87 -15.72 -10.85 8.03
N PRO A 88 -15.62 -10.22 9.20
CA PRO A 88 -14.76 -9.07 9.36
C PRO A 88 -13.30 -9.44 9.07
N HIS A 89 -12.61 -8.59 8.31
CA HIS A 89 -11.20 -8.74 7.98
C HIS A 89 -10.35 -7.92 8.93
N ARG A 90 -9.22 -8.46 9.36
CA ARG A 90 -8.16 -7.70 10.02
C ARG A 90 -6.93 -7.65 9.14
N LEU A 91 -6.47 -6.45 8.81
CA LEU A 91 -5.30 -6.26 7.99
C LEU A 91 -4.02 -6.55 8.80
N LEU A 92 -3.18 -7.45 8.30
CA LEU A 92 -1.84 -7.70 8.82
C LEU A 92 -0.82 -7.30 7.75
N VAL A 93 -0.03 -6.27 8.00
CA VAL A 93 1.05 -5.86 7.09
C VAL A 93 2.32 -6.58 7.51
N GLU A 94 2.78 -7.56 6.72
CA GLU A 94 3.93 -8.41 7.09
C GLU A 94 5.24 -7.63 7.18
N ASN A 95 5.35 -6.51 6.46
CA ASN A 95 6.59 -5.75 6.38
C ASN A 95 6.34 -4.23 6.43
N SER A 96 7.17 -3.52 7.19
CA SER A 96 7.16 -2.05 7.18
C SER A 96 7.67 -1.54 5.83
N ALA A 97 6.82 -0.80 5.11
CA ALA A 97 7.11 -0.25 3.79
C ALA A 97 7.11 1.29 3.76
N GLY A 98 7.10 1.93 4.94
CA GLY A 98 7.08 3.38 5.09
C GLY A 98 5.83 4.03 4.49
N VAL A 99 5.86 5.36 4.41
CA VAL A 99 4.70 6.19 4.00
C VAL A 99 4.19 5.86 2.59
N PHE A 100 5.09 5.60 1.64
CA PHE A 100 4.68 5.28 0.26
C PHE A 100 4.07 3.88 0.14
N GLY A 101 4.55 2.91 0.94
CA GLY A 101 3.93 1.60 1.05
C GLY A 101 2.54 1.69 1.67
N ASP A 102 2.38 2.49 2.73
CA ASP A 102 1.09 2.77 3.35
C ASP A 102 0.10 3.43 2.37
N LEU A 103 0.55 4.41 1.58
CA LEU A 103 -0.28 5.01 0.52
C LEU A 103 -0.69 3.97 -0.54
N ALA A 104 0.22 3.09 -0.96
CA ALA A 104 -0.10 2.03 -1.90
C ALA A 104 -1.09 1.02 -1.31
N LEU A 105 -0.97 0.75 -0.01
CA LEU A 105 -1.91 -0.10 0.73
C LEU A 105 -3.33 0.46 0.69
N LEU A 106 -3.51 1.77 0.84
CA LEU A 106 -4.84 2.41 0.76
C LEU A 106 -5.51 2.23 -0.61
N VAL A 107 -4.71 2.09 -1.66
CA VAL A 107 -5.19 1.87 -3.03
C VAL A 107 -5.46 0.38 -3.31
N GLY A 108 -4.61 -0.51 -2.78
CA GLY A 108 -4.64 -1.93 -3.10
C GLY A 108 -5.50 -2.81 -2.18
N VAL A 109 -5.76 -2.37 -0.96
CA VAL A 109 -6.48 -3.16 0.06
C VAL A 109 -7.94 -2.72 0.18
N PRO A 110 -8.89 -3.67 0.32
CA PRO A 110 -10.28 -3.36 0.62
C PRO A 110 -10.43 -2.44 1.84
N ARG A 111 -11.12 -1.31 1.64
CA ARG A 111 -11.45 -0.30 2.66
C ARG A 111 -12.29 -0.81 3.84
N THR A 112 -12.83 -2.03 3.73
CA THR A 112 -13.60 -2.71 4.77
C THR A 112 -12.71 -3.45 5.77
N ALA A 113 -11.42 -3.64 5.47
CA ALA A 113 -10.50 -4.30 6.38
C ALA A 113 -10.24 -3.42 7.61
N ALA A 114 -10.38 -4.01 8.80
CA ALA A 114 -9.99 -3.37 10.05
C ALA A 114 -8.49 -3.03 10.01
N GLY A 115 -8.14 -1.83 10.49
CA GLY A 115 -6.80 -1.26 10.37
C GLY A 115 -6.59 -0.38 9.13
N TRP A 116 -7.45 -0.47 8.10
CA TRP A 116 -7.32 0.37 6.90
C TRP A 116 -7.47 1.87 7.21
N SER A 117 -8.44 2.23 8.07
CA SER A 117 -8.63 3.63 8.49
C SER A 117 -7.45 4.17 9.29
N ASP A 118 -6.83 3.33 10.11
CA ASP A 118 -5.67 3.71 10.92
C ASP A 118 -4.45 3.99 10.03
N VAL A 119 -4.29 3.21 8.95
CA VAL A 119 -3.31 3.50 7.89
C VAL A 119 -3.65 4.83 7.23
N ALA A 120 -4.91 5.07 6.87
CA ALA A 120 -5.34 6.29 6.19
C ALA A 120 -5.09 7.55 7.02
N ASP A 121 -5.47 7.53 8.30
CA ASP A 121 -5.30 8.67 9.21
C ASP A 121 -3.81 8.95 9.52
N ARG A 122 -2.92 7.95 9.39
CA ARG A 122 -1.48 8.12 9.57
C ARG A 122 -0.81 8.84 8.39
N VAL A 123 -1.23 8.55 7.15
CA VAL A 123 -0.51 9.03 5.95
C VAL A 123 -1.22 10.11 5.16
N LEU A 124 -2.51 10.36 5.43
CA LEU A 124 -3.28 11.41 4.76
C LEU A 124 -3.77 12.46 5.76
N PRO A 125 -3.80 13.75 5.36
CA PRO A 125 -4.35 14.83 6.18
C PRO A 125 -5.89 14.86 6.11
N VAL A 126 -6.55 13.71 6.06
CA VAL A 126 -8.01 13.56 6.01
C VAL A 126 -8.43 12.88 7.29
N ARG A 127 -8.68 13.66 8.35
CA ARG A 127 -9.10 13.11 9.63
C ARG A 127 -10.47 12.45 9.49
N THR A 128 -10.55 11.18 9.86
CA THR A 128 -11.83 10.49 10.05
C THR A 128 -12.19 10.60 11.54
N THR A 129 -13.30 11.26 11.88
CA THR A 129 -13.78 11.33 13.28
C THR A 129 -14.28 9.97 13.80
N ALA A 130 -14.48 9.02 12.89
CA ALA A 130 -14.75 7.64 13.22
C ALA A 130 -13.46 6.97 13.69
N ARG A 131 -13.07 7.22 14.95
CA ARG A 131 -12.50 6.15 15.78
C ARG A 131 -13.61 5.10 15.91
N ALA A 132 -13.83 4.33 14.85
CA ALA A 132 -14.33 2.99 15.03
C ALA A 132 -13.27 2.35 15.90
N ARG A 133 -13.54 2.30 17.21
CA ARG A 133 -12.75 1.53 18.16
C ARG A 133 -12.40 0.24 17.42
N LEU A 134 -11.14 -0.18 17.47
CA LEU A 134 -10.81 -1.59 17.33
C LEU A 134 -11.75 -2.30 18.31
N ARG A 135 -12.95 -2.64 17.85
CA ARG A 135 -13.73 -3.69 18.47
C ARG A 135 -12.78 -4.85 18.32
N ASP A 136 -12.41 -5.41 19.45
CA ASP A 136 -11.74 -6.69 19.52
C ASP A 136 -12.62 -7.63 18.69
N VAL A 137 -12.28 -7.76 17.41
CA VAL A 137 -13.01 -8.63 16.51
C VAL A 137 -12.32 -9.96 16.69
N THR A 138 -12.66 -10.61 17.80
CA THR A 138 -12.11 -11.90 18.21
C THR A 138 -12.30 -12.96 17.11
N ASP A 139 -13.26 -12.73 16.21
CA ASP A 139 -13.57 -13.56 15.04
C ASP A 139 -13.10 -12.99 13.70
N ALA A 140 -12.22 -11.98 13.69
CA ALA A 140 -11.71 -11.44 12.44
C ALA A 140 -10.74 -12.41 11.77
N VAL A 141 -10.95 -12.60 10.48
CA VAL A 141 -10.03 -13.36 9.64
C VAL A 141 -8.83 -12.46 9.37
N VAL A 142 -7.62 -12.98 9.63
CA VAL A 142 -6.39 -12.23 9.42
C VAL A 142 -6.07 -12.25 7.93
N CYS A 143 -5.97 -11.06 7.34
CA CYS A 143 -5.71 -10.85 5.92
C CYS A 143 -4.30 -10.28 5.73
N PRO A 144 -3.28 -11.13 5.54
CA PRO A 144 -1.92 -10.69 5.37
C PRO A 144 -1.71 -9.98 4.03
N VAL A 145 -0.91 -8.92 4.08
CA VAL A 145 -0.50 -8.12 2.92
C VAL A 145 1.00 -7.89 3.00
N ARG A 146 1.65 -8.08 1.85
CA ARG A 146 3.08 -7.83 1.68
C ARG A 146 3.30 -6.73 0.65
N ILE A 147 4.19 -5.80 0.97
CA ILE A 147 4.52 -4.67 0.09
C ILE A 147 5.93 -4.86 -0.46
N GLY A 148 6.06 -4.88 -1.78
CA GLY A 148 7.32 -4.92 -2.51
C GLY A 148 7.58 -3.61 -3.25
N PHE A 149 8.86 -3.32 -3.50
CA PHE A 149 9.27 -2.21 -4.36
C PHE A 149 10.05 -2.77 -5.55
N GLY A 150 9.75 -2.26 -6.73
CA GLY A 150 10.38 -2.66 -7.98
C GLY A 150 10.48 -1.52 -8.97
N SER A 151 11.08 -1.81 -10.12
CA SER A 151 11.07 -0.96 -11.29
C SER A 151 10.62 -1.78 -12.50
N ALA A 152 10.54 -1.15 -13.67
CA ALA A 152 10.37 -1.87 -14.95
C ALA A 152 11.42 -2.98 -15.18
N THR A 153 12.59 -2.89 -14.53
CA THR A 153 13.71 -3.83 -14.71
C THR A 153 13.82 -4.91 -13.64
N GLY A 154 13.04 -4.84 -12.55
CA GLY A 154 13.04 -5.86 -11.51
C GLY A 154 12.82 -5.32 -10.10
N PRO A 155 12.89 -6.20 -9.08
CA PRO A 155 12.72 -5.79 -7.68
C PRO A 155 13.88 -4.89 -7.22
N LEU A 156 13.56 -3.91 -6.38
CA LEU A 156 14.55 -3.07 -5.73
C LEU A 156 15.23 -3.80 -4.57
N LEU A 157 16.52 -3.51 -4.38
CA LEU A 157 17.32 -4.05 -3.27
C LEU A 157 16.92 -3.45 -1.93
N VAL A 158 16.67 -2.14 -1.93
CA VAL A 158 16.34 -1.36 -0.74
C VAL A 158 15.09 -0.55 -1.03
N PRO A 159 14.05 -0.62 -0.18
CA PRO A 159 12.86 0.17 -0.36
C PRO A 159 13.20 1.66 -0.16
N PRO A 160 12.75 2.55 -1.06
CA PRO A 160 12.98 3.97 -0.90
C PRO A 160 12.23 4.48 0.34
N ARG A 161 12.92 5.21 1.20
CA ARG A 161 12.39 5.70 2.48
C ARG A 161 12.02 7.17 2.45
N THR A 162 12.64 7.92 1.53
CA THR A 162 12.49 9.38 1.45
C THR A 162 11.82 9.79 0.14
N LEU A 163 11.19 10.97 0.18
CA LEU A 163 10.64 11.58 -1.04
C LEU A 163 11.72 11.81 -2.09
N THR A 164 12.94 12.19 -1.66
CA THR A 164 14.09 12.42 -2.56
C THR A 164 14.43 11.15 -3.32
N GLU A 165 14.60 10.02 -2.64
CA GLU A 165 14.86 8.74 -3.28
C GLU A 165 13.75 8.38 -4.28
N VAL A 166 12.49 8.54 -3.89
CA VAL A 166 11.35 8.23 -4.76
C VAL A 166 11.33 9.07 -6.03
N VAL A 167 11.55 10.39 -5.93
CA VAL A 167 11.48 11.24 -7.13
C VAL A 167 12.61 10.98 -8.09
N GLU A 168 13.77 10.52 -7.61
CA GLU A 168 14.94 10.15 -8.42
C GLU A 168 14.73 8.85 -9.20
N LEU A 169 13.89 7.94 -8.70
CA LEU A 169 13.70 6.63 -9.31
C LEU A 169 12.85 6.70 -10.59
N ARG A 170 13.36 6.08 -11.64
CA ARG A 170 12.61 5.88 -12.89
C ARG A 170 11.76 4.62 -12.79
N ASP A 171 10.52 4.73 -13.28
CA ASP A 171 9.57 3.60 -13.40
C ASP A 171 9.35 2.82 -12.10
N LEU A 172 9.28 3.52 -10.95
CA LEU A 172 9.03 2.92 -9.65
C LEU A 172 7.65 2.24 -9.61
N VAL A 173 7.64 0.98 -9.20
CA VAL A 173 6.45 0.17 -8.98
C VAL A 173 6.39 -0.23 -7.51
N ILE A 174 5.25 0.01 -6.87
CA ILE A 174 4.95 -0.56 -5.55
C ILE A 174 4.01 -1.73 -5.76
N GLU A 175 4.47 -2.91 -5.40
CA GLU A 175 3.69 -4.14 -5.49
C GLU A 175 2.98 -4.39 -4.15
N VAL A 176 1.66 -4.44 -4.17
CA VAL A 176 0.82 -4.80 -3.03
C VAL A 176 0.32 -6.21 -3.25
N ARG A 177 0.93 -7.18 -2.57
CA ARG A 177 0.53 -8.59 -2.63
C ARG A 177 -0.45 -8.87 -1.51
N LEU A 178 -1.68 -9.17 -1.89
CA LEU A 178 -2.70 -9.70 -1.00
C LEU A 178 -2.45 -11.20 -0.87
N LEU A 179 -2.20 -11.67 0.35
CA LEU A 179 -1.91 -13.08 0.61
C LEU A 179 -3.17 -13.82 1.04
N ALA A 180 -3.14 -15.15 1.04
CA ALA A 180 -4.28 -15.94 1.48
C ALA A 180 -4.64 -15.56 2.93
N ALA A 181 -5.94 -15.44 3.19
CA ALA A 181 -6.44 -15.20 4.52
C ALA A 181 -5.97 -16.32 5.47
N LEU A 182 -5.41 -15.95 6.61
CA LEU A 182 -5.13 -16.85 7.71
C LEU A 182 -6.40 -16.97 8.56
N GLY A 183 -6.56 -18.10 9.25
CA GLY A 183 -7.70 -18.32 10.15
C GLY A 183 -7.83 -17.25 11.24
N THR A 184 -8.74 -17.48 12.19
CA THR A 184 -8.80 -16.66 13.39
C THR A 184 -7.52 -16.82 14.20
N GLU A 185 -6.97 -15.71 14.69
CA GLU A 185 -5.81 -15.71 15.57
C GLU A 185 -6.22 -16.36 16.90
N GLN A 186 -6.01 -17.68 17.05
CA GLN A 186 -6.10 -18.32 18.36
C GLN A 186 -5.01 -17.69 19.23
N ARG A 187 -5.38 -16.76 20.12
CA ARG A 187 -4.52 -16.35 21.24
C ARG A 187 -4.13 -17.63 21.98
N ALA A 188 -2.84 -17.98 21.94
CA ALA A 188 -2.28 -18.93 22.90
C ALA A 188 -2.53 -18.35 24.30
N ALA A 189 -3.20 -19.16 25.14
CA ALA A 189 -3.58 -18.84 26.51
C ALA A 189 -2.35 -18.60 27.40
#